data_AF-A0A963NUF0-F1
#
_entry.id   AF-A0A963NUF0-F1
#
_cell.length_a   1.000
_cell.length_b   1.000
_cell.length_c   1.000
_cell.angle_alpha   90.00
_cell.angle_beta   90.00
_cell.angle_gamma   90.00
#
_symmetry.space_group_name_H-M   'P 1'
#
loop_
_entity.id
_entity.type
_entity.pdbx_description
1 polymer ?
#
loop_
_entity_poly.entity_id
_entity_poly.type
_entity_poly.pdbx_seq_one_letter_code
_entity_poly.pdbx_strand_id
1 'polypeptide(L)' 'VTHEMGFARKVSHRVIFMDVGGKILEDCSKDEFFNNPDARQPRTKDFLDKILQH' A
#
# COMPACT_ATOMS: atom_id res chain seq x y z
N VAL A 1 -2.58 -12.05 3.55
CA VAL A 1 -2.49 -11.31 2.27
C VAL A 1 -3.92 -10.97 1.84
N THR A 2 -4.23 -9.71 1.52
CA THR A 2 -5.60 -9.27 1.15
C THR A 2 -5.56 -8.25 0.02
N HIS A 3 -6.60 -8.23 -0.81
CA HIS A 3 -6.85 -7.20 -1.82
C HIS A 3 -7.91 -6.18 -1.38
N GLU A 4 -8.52 -6.38 -0.20
CA GLU A 4 -9.54 -5.49 0.36
C GLU A 4 -8.91 -4.29 1.07
N MET A 5 -8.60 -3.24 0.31
CA MET A 5 -7.82 -2.09 0.79
C MET A 5 -8.56 -1.26 1.86
N GLY A 6 -9.89 -1.16 1.77
CA GLY A 6 -10.69 -0.49 2.80
C GLY A 6 -10.65 -1.19 4.16
N PHE A 7 -10.56 -2.52 4.17
CA PHE A 7 -10.36 -3.30 5.39
C PHE A 7 -8.93 -3.13 5.92
N ALA A 8 -7.93 -3.23 5.03
CA ALA A 8 -6.53 -3.04 5.39
C ALA A 8 -6.30 -1.66 6.03
N ARG A 9 -6.83 -0.58 5.46
CA ARG A 9 -6.70 0.78 6.00
C ARG A 9 -7.33 0.94 7.39
N LYS A 10 -8.42 0.21 7.68
CA LYS A 10 -9.10 0.27 8.98
C LYS A 10 -8.32 -0.49 10.06
N VAL A 11 -7.91 -1.73 9.79
CA VAL A 11 -7.51 -2.68 10.84
C VAL A 11 -6.00 -2.91 10.91
N SER A 12 -5.25 -2.65 9.83
CA SER A 12 -3.80 -2.93 9.84
C SER A 12 -3.01 -1.96 10.72
N HIS A 13 -1.90 -2.45 11.27
CA HIS A 13 -0.93 -1.63 11.99
C HIS A 13 0.31 -1.35 11.13
N ARG A 14 0.66 -2.32 10.27
CA ARG A 14 1.80 -2.31 9.37
C ARG A 14 1.37 -2.86 8.02
N VAL A 15 1.91 -2.31 6.95
CA VAL A 15 1.67 -2.73 5.57
C VAL A 15 2.97 -3.19 4.96
N ILE A 16 2.95 -4.42 4.44
CA ILE A 16 4.01 -4.96 3.59
C ILE A 16 3.46 -5.00 2.17
N PHE A 17 3.98 -4.15 1.30
CA PHE A 17 3.64 -4.17 -0.12
C PHE A 17 4.70 -4.91 -0.89
N MET A 18 4.27 -5.90 -1.65
CA MET A 18 5.14 -6.80 -2.38
C MET A 18 4.90 -6.70 -3.87
N ASP A 19 5.98 -6.80 -4.62
CA ASP A 19 5.95 -6.83 -6.07
C ASP A 19 5.90 -8.25 -6.64
N VAL A 20 5.55 -8.33 -7.92
CA VAL A 20 5.73 -9.51 -8.78
C VAL A 20 7.19 -9.95 -8.69
N GLY A 21 7.42 -11.18 -8.25
CA GLY A 21 8.76 -11.72 -7.96
C GLY A 21 9.14 -11.71 -6.49
N GLY A 22 8.23 -11.35 -5.58
CA GLY A 22 8.40 -11.52 -4.13
C GLY A 22 9.25 -10.45 -3.45
N LYS A 23 9.58 -9.36 -4.15
CA LYS A 23 10.34 -8.25 -3.57
C LYS A 23 9.43 -7.40 -2.69
N ILE A 24 9.88 -7.10 -1.47
CA ILE A 24 9.21 -6.13 -0.61
C ILE A 24 9.58 -4.73 -1.11
N LEU A 25 8.56 -3.95 -1.48
CA LEU A 25 8.73 -2.57 -1.92
C LEU A 25 8.45 -1.59 -0.79
N GLU A 26 7.45 -1.89 0.04
CA GLU A 26 7.12 -1.05 1.19
C GLU A 26 7.01 -1.89 2.44
N ASP A 27 7.48 -1.30 3.51
CA ASP A 27 7.42 -1.82 4.86
C ASP A 27 7.27 -0.64 5.81
N CYS A 28 6.02 -0.25 6.06
CA CYS A 28 5.72 0.97 6.81
C CYS A 28 4.37 0.86 7.53
N SER A 29 4.02 1.89 8.31
CA SER A 29 2.71 1.97 8.94
C SER A 29 1.60 2.16 7.91
N LYS A 30 0.37 1.79 8.26
CA LYS A 30 -0.78 2.02 7.37
C LYS A 30 -1.00 3.49 7.03
N ASP A 31 -0.68 4.40 7.95
CA ASP A 31 -0.90 5.82 7.75
C ASP A 31 0.13 6.40 6.77
N GLU A 32 1.39 5.97 6.87
CA GLU A 32 2.42 6.32 5.88
C GLU A 32 2.11 5.72 4.51
N PHE A 33 1.59 4.50 4.47
CA PHE A 33 1.28 3.80 3.22
C PHE A 33 0.10 4.44 2.48
N PHE A 34 -1.01 4.72 3.16
CA PHE A 34 -2.25 5.19 2.53
C PHE A 34 -2.44 6.72 2.53
N ASN A 35 -1.92 7.45 3.53
CA ASN A 35 -2.15 8.89 3.65
C ASN A 35 -1.00 9.74 3.12
N ASN A 36 0.14 9.14 2.75
CA ASN A 36 1.26 9.83 2.12
C ASN A 36 1.76 9.09 0.86
N PRO A 37 0.91 8.94 -0.18
CA PRO A 37 1.24 8.21 -1.40
C PRO A 37 2.43 8.84 -2.15
N ASP A 38 2.59 10.17 -2.12
CA ASP A 38 3.66 10.87 -2.82
C ASP A 38 5.08 10.55 -2.30
N ALA A 39 5.18 10.07 -1.06
CA ALA A 39 6.45 9.62 -0.48
C ALA A 39 6.77 8.14 -0.75
N ARG A 40 5.88 7.40 -1.43
CA ARG A 40 6.05 5.96 -1.72
C ARG A 40 6.90 5.69 -2.97
N GLN A 41 7.32 4.44 -3.15
CA GLN A 41 7.98 4.01 -4.38
C GLN A 41 7.08 4.14 -5.62
N PRO A 42 7.62 4.39 -6.82
CA PRO A 42 6.84 4.59 -8.04
C PRO A 42 5.76 3.53 -8.28
N ARG A 43 6.13 2.25 -8.13
CA ARG A 43 5.19 1.13 -8.33
C ARG A 43 4.10 1.04 -7.27
N THR A 44 4.40 1.45 -6.04
CA THR A 44 3.40 1.58 -4.97
C THR A 44 2.42 2.69 -5.31
N LYS A 45 2.88 3.84 -5.82
CA LYS A 45 2.01 4.93 -6.26
C LYS A 45 1.06 4.49 -7.37
N ASP A 46 1.58 3.84 -8.41
CA ASP A 46 0.77 3.32 -9.50
C ASP A 46 -0.32 2.35 -9.02
N PHE A 47 -0.03 1.58 -7.97
CA PHE A 47 -1.00 0.71 -7.32
C PHE A 47 -2.05 1.51 -6.53
N LEU A 48 -1.60 2.43 -5.68
CA LEU A 48 -2.45 3.31 -4.86
C LEU A 48 -3.41 4.14 -5.72
N ASP A 49 -2.94 4.67 -6.84
CA ASP A 49 -3.76 5.47 -7.77
C ASP A 49 -4.92 4.65 -8.36
N LYS A 50 -4.69 3.36 -8.64
CA LYS A 50 -5.74 2.46 -9.15
C LYS A 50 -6.78 2.08 -8.10
N ILE A 51 -6.40 2.06 -6.82
CA ILE A 51 -7.29 1.63 -5.73
C ILE A 51 -7.98 2.79 -5.01
N LEU A 52 -7.44 4.02 -5.07
CA LEU A 52 -7.98 5.20 -4.39
C LEU A 52 -8.90 6.05 -5.30
N GLN A 53 -8.87 5.83 -6.62
CA GLN A 53 -9.78 6.50 -7.58
C GLN A 53 -11.18 5.87 -7.66
N HIS A 54 -11.55 4.99 -6.73
CA HIS A 54 -12.89 4.41 -6.59
C HIS A 54 -13.41 4.55 -5.16
#